data_AF-A0A843C507-F1
#
_entry.id   AF-A0A843C507-F1
#
_cell.length_a   1.000
_cell.length_b   1.000
_cell.length_c   1.000
_cell.angle_alpha   90.00
_cell.angle_beta   90.00
_cell.angle_gamma   90.00
#
_symmetry.space_group_name_H-M   'P 1'
#
loop_
_entity.id
_entity.type
_entity.pdbx_description
1 polymer ?
#
loop_
_entity_poly.entity_id
_entity_poly.type
_entity_poly.pdbx_seq_one_letter_code
_entity_poly.pdbx_strand_id
1 'polypeptide(L)'
;MEEKKYAIHIPRGIATGIMLEAAEKFGLEVEREKPPEDAFDMTTGLPTKDYVPQTVLRGDSPEKLIAAQEYIYKKQEEWVEGVEEWRKMRREQIQRKIRKK
;
A
#
# COMPACT_ATOMS: atom_id res chain seq x y z
N MET A 1 -26.15 -0.03 12.28
CA MET A 1 -24.85 0.47 11.78
C MET A 1 -24.91 0.35 10.27
N GLU A 2 -24.83 1.46 9.54
CA GLU A 2 -24.88 1.43 8.07
C GLU A 2 -23.70 0.58 7.56
N GLU A 3 -24.01 -0.49 6.84
CA GLU A 3 -22.99 -1.32 6.22
C GLU A 3 -22.22 -0.45 5.23
N LYS A 4 -20.92 -0.27 5.46
CA LYS A 4 -20.01 0.36 4.50
C LYS A 4 -20.01 -0.49 3.23
N LYS A 5 -20.87 -0.09 2.29
CA LYS A 5 -21.30 -0.90 1.15
C LYS A 5 -20.28 -0.90 0.01
N TYR A 6 -19.39 0.08 0.00
CA TYR A 6 -18.40 0.26 -1.04
C TYR A 6 -17.02 -0.12 -0.53
N ALA A 7 -16.29 -0.83 -1.40
CA ALA A 7 -14.96 -1.32 -1.10
C ALA A 7 -14.07 -1.14 -2.33
N ILE A 8 -12.82 -0.75 -2.09
CA ILE A 8 -11.78 -0.68 -3.11
C ILE A 8 -10.54 -1.43 -2.64
N HIS A 9 -9.97 -2.22 -3.56
CA HIS A 9 -8.74 -2.95 -3.34
C HIS A 9 -7.56 -2.05 -3.70
N ILE A 10 -6.65 -1.86 -2.75
CA ILE A 10 -5.42 -1.11 -2.99
C ILE A 10 -4.35 -2.05 -3.57
N PRO A 11 -3.68 -1.67 -4.67
CA PRO A 11 -2.58 -2.44 -5.21
C PRO A 11 -1.43 -2.64 -4.21
N ARG A 12 -0.69 -3.72 -4.40
CA ARG A 12 0.54 -3.98 -3.63
C ARG A 12 1.63 -2.97 -4.01
N GLY A 13 2.51 -2.68 -3.06
CA GLY A 13 3.66 -1.77 -3.26
C GLY A 13 3.38 -0.31 -2.92
N ILE A 14 2.14 0.04 -2.55
CA ILE A 14 1.84 1.32 -1.91
C ILE A 14 2.41 1.32 -0.49
N ALA A 15 3.07 2.42 -0.12
CA ALA A 15 3.56 2.59 1.24
C ALA A 15 2.40 2.59 2.24
N THR A 16 2.50 1.75 3.28
CA THR A 16 1.42 1.58 4.26
C THR A 16 1.00 2.89 4.93
N GLY A 17 1.95 3.78 5.21
CA GLY A 17 1.66 5.09 5.80
C GLY A 17 0.72 5.95 4.93
N ILE A 18 0.89 5.92 3.61
CA ILE A 18 0.07 6.69 2.66
C ILE A 18 -1.37 6.18 2.66
N MET A 19 -1.56 4.85 2.73
CA MET A 19 -2.90 4.26 2.82
C MET A 19 -3.61 4.64 4.12
N LEU A 20 -2.91 4.57 5.25
CA LEU A 20 -3.46 4.91 6.56
C LEU A 20 -3.83 6.41 6.64
N GLU A 21 -2.96 7.27 6.12
CA GLU A 21 -3.23 8.72 6.05
C GLU A 21 -4.47 9.02 5.20
N ALA A 22 -4.61 8.37 4.05
CA ALA A 22 -5.80 8.50 3.21
C ALA A 22 -7.05 8.01 3.94
N ALA A 23 -6.98 6.86 4.62
CA ALA A 23 -8.12 6.31 5.35
C ALA A 23 -8.58 7.25 6.47
N GLU A 24 -7.66 7.82 7.24
CA GLU A 24 -7.98 8.79 8.28
C GLU A 24 -8.59 10.07 7.68
N LYS A 25 -7.99 10.60 6.62
CA LYS A 25 -8.44 11.83 5.96
C LYS A 25 -9.85 11.74 5.38
N PHE A 26 -10.19 10.59 4.80
CA PHE A 26 -11.49 10.36 4.14
C PHE A 26 -12.50 9.60 5.02
N GLY A 27 -12.15 9.28 6.27
CA GLY A 27 -13.02 8.55 7.20
C GLY A 27 -13.31 7.10 6.79
N LEU A 28 -12.35 6.46 6.11
CA LEU A 28 -12.47 5.11 5.59
C LEU A 28 -11.97 4.07 6.58
N GLU A 29 -12.53 2.86 6.49
CA GLU A 29 -12.02 1.70 7.22
C GLU A 29 -10.97 0.96 6.39
N VAL A 30 -9.88 0.58 7.04
CA VAL A 30 -8.83 -0.25 6.45
C VAL A 30 -9.05 -1.67 6.94
N GLU A 31 -9.42 -2.55 6.03
CA GLU A 31 -9.52 -3.98 6.30
C GLU A 31 -8.46 -4.71 5.49
N ARG A 32 -7.91 -5.79 6.05
CA ARG A 32 -7.07 -6.72 5.29
C ARG A 32 -7.95 -7.87 4.85
N GLU A 33 -7.88 -8.22 3.56
CA GLU A 33 -8.60 -9.35 3.02
C GLU A 33 -8.27 -10.61 3.82
N LYS A 34 -9.30 -11.35 4.22
CA LYS A 34 -9.11 -12.61 4.94
C LYS A 34 -8.62 -13.67 3.97
N PRO A 35 -7.62 -14.47 4.36
CA PRO A 35 -7.21 -15.59 3.55
C PRO A 35 -8.37 -16.57 3.35
N PRO A 36 -8.54 -17.14 2.14
CA PRO A 36 -9.44 -18.26 1.96
C PRO A 36 -8.97 -19.43 2.82
N GLU A 37 -9.91 -20.26 3.27
CA GLU A 37 -9.64 -21.33 4.24
C GLU A 37 -8.61 -22.36 3.75
N ASP A 38 -8.44 -22.47 2.43
CA ASP A 38 -7.50 -23.38 1.77
C ASP A 38 -6.17 -22.71 1.36
N ALA A 39 -5.94 -21.45 1.72
CA ALA A 39 -4.72 -20.71 1.39
C ALA A 39 -3.47 -21.26 2.08
N PHE A 40 -3.63 -21.92 3.23
CA PHE A 40 -2.54 -22.46 4.04
C PHE A 40 -2.80 -23.93 4.36
N ASP A 41 -1.76 -24.74 4.32
CA ASP A 41 -1.82 -26.12 4.79
C ASP A 41 -1.90 -26.10 6.32
N MET A 42 -2.96 -26.68 6.88
CA MET A 42 -3.19 -26.71 8.34
C MET A 42 -2.11 -27.46 9.12
N THR A 43 -1.34 -28.34 8.44
CA THR A 43 -0.30 -29.15 9.07
C THR A 43 1.03 -28.40 9.15
N THR A 44 1.40 -27.71 8.08
CA THR A 44 2.70 -27.05 7.95
C THR A 44 2.65 -25.53 8.15
N GLY A 45 1.46 -24.94 8.08
CA GLY A 45 1.26 -23.49 8.10
C GLY A 45 1.83 -22.78 6.86
N LEU A 46 2.30 -23.54 5.86
CA LEU A 46 2.87 -22.99 4.64
C LEU A 46 1.77 -22.62 3.65
N PRO A 47 1.97 -21.60 2.80
CA PRO A 47 1.02 -21.25 1.76
C PRO A 47 0.87 -22.41 0.76
N THR A 48 -0.35 -22.93 0.60
CA THR A 48 -0.69 -23.96 -0.39
C THR A 48 -1.02 -23.36 -1.75
N LYS A 49 -1.39 -22.08 -1.77
CA LYS A 49 -1.67 -21.28 -2.96
C LYS A 49 -0.85 -20.00 -2.91
N ASP A 50 -0.64 -19.40 -4.07
CA ASP A 50 -0.13 -18.03 -4.20
C ASP A 50 -1.19 -17.02 -3.73
N TYR A 51 -1.59 -17.12 -2.47
CA TYR A 51 -2.50 -16.18 -1.83
C TYR A 51 -1.68 -15.08 -1.18
N VAL A 52 -1.92 -13.84 -1.62
CA VAL A 52 -1.32 -12.66 -1.00
C VAL A 52 -2.45 -11.75 -0.54
N PRO A 53 -2.62 -11.54 0.78
CA PRO A 53 -3.69 -10.70 1.29
C PRO A 53 -3.57 -9.27 0.75
N GLN A 54 -4.66 -8.76 0.17
CA GLN A 54 -4.75 -7.37 -0.25
C GLN A 54 -5.33 -6.49 0.85
N THR A 55 -5.02 -5.20 0.79
CA THR A 55 -5.64 -4.19 1.66
C THR A 55 -6.88 -3.65 0.97
N VAL A 56 -7.98 -3.59 1.69
CA VAL A 56 -9.28 -3.11 1.23
C VAL A 56 -9.65 -1.86 2.02
N LEU A 57 -9.98 -0.78 1.32
CA LEU A 57 -10.60 0.39 1.92
C LEU A 57 -12.11 0.28 1.80
N ARG A 58 -12.82 0.45 2.91
CA ARG A 58 -14.28 0.45 2.96
C ARG A 58 -14.83 1.82 3.35
N GLY A 59 -15.90 2.23 2.68
CA GLY A 59 -16.52 3.53 2.85
C GLY A 59 -18.04 3.50 2.74
N ASP A 60 -18.65 4.57 3.24
CA ASP A 60 -20.07 4.89 3.11
C ASP A 60 -20.41 5.48 1.72
N SER A 61 -19.46 6.17 1.09
CA SER A 61 -19.63 6.83 -0.21
C SER A 61 -18.59 6.37 -1.25
N PRO A 62 -19.02 6.08 -2.50
CA PRO A 62 -18.10 5.76 -3.58
C PRO A 62 -17.20 6.94 -3.96
N GLU A 63 -17.69 8.18 -3.85
CA GLU A 63 -16.92 9.39 -4.16
C GLU A 63 -15.72 9.56 -3.23
N LYS A 64 -15.91 9.27 -1.93
CA LYS A 64 -14.82 9.31 -0.94
C LYS A 64 -13.75 8.25 -1.24
N LEU A 65 -14.15 7.06 -1.70
CA LEU A 65 -13.22 5.99 -2.05
C LEU A 65 -12.40 6.32 -3.29
N ILE A 66 -13.02 6.92 -4.32
CA ILE A 66 -12.33 7.39 -5.52
C ILE A 66 -11.34 8.50 -5.15
N ALA A 67 -11.78 9.49 -4.37
CA ALA A 67 -10.90 10.57 -3.92
C ALA A 67 -9.72 10.06 -3.07
N ALA A 68 -9.96 9.07 -2.21
CA ALA A 68 -8.90 8.42 -1.44
C ALA A 68 -7.92 7.66 -2.34
N GLN A 69 -8.41 6.96 -3.37
CA GLN A 69 -7.57 6.26 -4.32
C GLN A 69 -6.65 7.22 -5.10
N GLU A 70 -7.22 8.31 -5.63
CA GLU A 70 -6.45 9.34 -6.33
C GLU A 70 -5.41 9.99 -5.41
N TYR A 71 -5.77 10.26 -4.17
CA TYR A 71 -4.85 10.78 -3.16
C TYR A 71 -3.68 9.82 -2.91
N ILE A 72 -3.98 8.52 -2.73
CA ILE A 72 -2.97 7.48 -2.50
C ILE A 72 -1.99 7.41 -3.67
N TYR A 73 -2.47 7.37 -4.91
CA TYR A 73 -1.59 7.27 -6.07
C TYR A 73 -0.70 8.50 -6.23
N LYS A 74 -1.26 9.69 -6.05
CA LYS A 74 -0.47 10.93 -6.11
C LYS A 74 0.61 10.96 -5.02
N LYS A 75 0.27 10.62 -3.78
CA LYS A 75 1.23 10.57 -2.68
C LYS A 75 2.30 9.50 -2.88
N GLN A 76 1.93 8.37 -3.45
CA GLN A 76 2.87 7.30 -3.76
C GLN A 76 3.86 7.74 -4.84
N GLU A 77 3.40 8.42 -5.87
CA GLU A 77 4.26 8.99 -6.93
C GLU A 77 5.27 9.98 -6.34
N GLU A 78 4.80 10.96 -5.56
CA GLU A 78 5.66 11.92 -4.84
C GLU A 78 6.71 11.20 -3.96
N TRP A 79 6.29 10.13 -3.26
CA TRP A 79 7.19 9.36 -2.41
C TRP A 79 8.25 8.59 -3.22
N VAL A 80 7.86 7.96 -4.34
CA VAL A 80 8.79 7.24 -5.21
C VAL A 80 9.83 8.18 -5.80
N GLU A 81 9.41 9.34 -6.31
CA GLU A 81 10.33 10.35 -6.85
C GLU A 81 11.37 10.80 -5.80
N GLY A 82 10.93 11.09 -4.57
CA GLY A 82 11.83 11.48 -3.48
C GLY A 82 12.82 10.37 -3.12
N VAL A 83 12.39 9.11 -3.14
CA VAL A 83 13.28 7.95 -2.91
C VAL A 83 14.30 7.80 -4.02
N GLU A 84 13.91 7.99 -5.29
CA GLU A 84 14.82 7.90 -6.43
C GLU A 84 15.87 9.00 -6.43
N GLU A 85 15.47 10.24 -6.10
CA GLU A 85 16.39 11.36 -5.96
C GLU A 85 17.40 11.10 -4.83
N TRP A 86 16.94 10.63 -3.68
CA TRP A 86 17.83 10.27 -2.57
C TRP A 86 18.81 9.16 -2.97
N ARG A 87 18.34 8.13 -3.69
CA ARG A 87 19.19 7.05 -4.23
C ARG A 87 20.22 7.58 -5.22
N LYS A 88 19.86 8.55 -6.07
CA LYS A 88 20.79 9.21 -6.99
C LYS A 88 21.89 9.96 -6.24
N MET A 89 21.52 10.84 -5.30
CA MET A 89 22.49 11.56 -4.46
C MET A 89 23.42 10.61 -3.72
N ARG A 90 22.87 9.51 -3.18
CA ARG A 90 23.68 8.52 -2.45
C ARG A 90 24.68 7.81 -3.36
N ARG A 91 24.28 7.43 -4.58
CA ARG A 91 25.19 6.84 -5.58
C ARG A 91 26.32 7.78 -5.95
N GLU A 92 26.03 9.06 -6.18
CA GLU A 92 27.04 10.07 -6.49
C GLU A 92 28.04 10.27 -5.34
N GLN A 93 27.57 10.33 -4.10
CA GLN A 93 28.44 10.42 -2.92
C GLN A 93 29.40 9.22 -2.83
N ILE A 94 28.90 8.00 -3.07
CA ILE A 94 29.72 6.78 -3.03
C ILE A 94 30.75 6.81 -4.15
N GLN A 95 30.36 7.15 -5.38
CA GLN A 95 31.29 7.25 -6.51
C GLN A 95 32.39 8.29 -6.28
N ARG A 96 32.06 9.46 -5.71
CA ARG A 96 33.05 10.48 -5.33
C ARG A 96 34.05 9.97 -4.30
N LYS A 97 33.61 9.13 -3.34
CA LYS A 97 34.51 8.51 -2.36
C LYS A 97 35.44 7.49 -3.00
N ILE A 98 34.94 6.68 -3.92
CA ILE A 98 35.75 5.67 -4.64
C ILE A 98 36.81 6.35 -5.52
N ARG A 99 36.44 7.40 -6.29
CA ARG A 99 37.36 8.11 -7.20
C ARG A 99 38.50 8.86 -6.50
N LYS A 100 38.39 9.13 -5.20
CA LYS A 100 39.41 9.84 -4.40
C LYS A 100 40.47 8.89 -3.81
N LYS A 101 40.30 7.58 -3.99
CA LYS A 101 41.20 6.54 -3.48
C LYS A 101 42.00 5.97 -4.64
#